data_AF-A0A7Z0SWF3-F1
#
_entry.id   AF-A0A7Z0SWF3-F1
#
_cell.length_a   1.000
_cell.length_b   1.000
_cell.length_c   1.000
_cell.angle_alpha   90.00
_cell.angle_beta   90.00
_cell.angle_gamma   90.00
#
_symmetry.space_group_name_H-M   'P 1'
#
loop_
_entity.id
_entity.type
_entity.pdbx_description
1 polymer ?
#
loop_
_entity_poly.entity_id
_entity_poly.type
_entity_poly.pdbx_seq_one_letter_code
_entity_poly.pdbx_strand_id
1 'polypeptide(L)'
;MTPAPHQPTTPTLPWERPKAPVLLGSINPKEHFERPVGPIEHEELEECPATPLNIGWTLGNDCPYRCTHCYSMSAREKGMNFSVEIVDRIVDQLVSIGVETVNLGGNEPLFTNGPNPRDTLLPYIIDRLVNVGILVGLTTSGITALHLERDHNKQWRRLNDLDVSFDSPFEDEHNANRGAKIFKQAIRSLELAQQYDLDHTMIMCGMNWNFTRRHLERMVEMALQYDAHIRINPIKPVEAAHMESLLSAEQYYDGFSYLMSRCSPVDLGEPPIAAVTDYQGAKGCPCGRTSFRIHSITPDGRIPVSPCVYLHDYKFGDLRVDDLADIVQSPQFKSFRRRNANPEAIPGCAGCDLIQQCRGGCAGRSYLHHAHETGERSLFARDPYCPKDIAPTQVFPQRPQVPTDKRLVHMDYLCTWIGKPQRG
;
A
#
# COMPACT_ATOMS: atom_id res chain seq x y z
N MET A 1 34.27 -30.28 -3.68
CA MET A 1 34.49 -28.88 -3.24
C MET A 1 33.19 -28.38 -2.67
N THR A 2 33.09 -28.29 -1.34
CA THR A 2 31.95 -27.69 -0.65
C THR A 2 31.88 -26.21 -1.06
N PRO A 3 30.71 -25.66 -1.44
CA PRO A 3 30.60 -24.23 -1.71
C PRO A 3 30.95 -23.48 -0.42
N ALA A 4 31.81 -22.46 -0.53
CA ALA A 4 32.06 -21.58 0.60
C ALA A 4 30.72 -20.93 1.02
N PRO A 5 30.43 -20.81 2.34
CA PRO A 5 29.24 -20.14 2.79
C PRO A 5 29.26 -18.70 2.26
N HIS A 6 28.23 -18.31 1.51
CA HIS A 6 28.00 -16.91 1.17
C HIS A 6 27.93 -16.12 2.47
N GLN A 7 28.97 -15.34 2.78
CA GLN A 7 28.85 -14.32 3.81
C GLN A 7 27.79 -13.32 3.32
N PRO A 8 26.68 -13.12 4.05
CA PRO A 8 25.70 -12.14 3.65
C PRO A 8 26.38 -10.76 3.72
N THR A 9 26.64 -10.18 2.56
CA THR A 9 27.08 -8.79 2.48
C THR A 9 25.97 -7.92 3.06
N THR A 10 26.26 -7.13 4.09
CA THR A 10 25.33 -6.14 4.60
C THR A 10 24.86 -5.25 3.44
N PRO A 11 23.56 -5.18 3.14
CA PRO A 11 23.09 -4.35 2.04
C PRO A 11 23.40 -2.88 2.32
N THR A 12 23.87 -2.15 1.31
CA THR A 12 24.06 -0.70 1.42
C THR A 12 22.72 -0.04 1.74
N LEU A 13 22.67 0.74 2.82
CA LEU A 13 21.44 1.33 3.32
C LEU A 13 20.91 2.38 2.32
N PRO A 14 19.59 2.48 2.09
CA PRO A 14 19.05 3.38 1.07
C PRO A 14 19.46 4.85 1.22
N TRP A 15 19.65 5.33 2.46
CA TRP A 15 20.07 6.71 2.76
C TRP A 15 21.59 6.93 2.63
N GLU A 16 22.37 5.88 2.41
CA GLU A 16 23.82 5.95 2.18
C GLU A 16 24.17 5.83 0.68
N ARG A 17 23.20 5.46 -0.15
CA ARG A 17 23.42 5.29 -1.59
C ARG A 17 23.72 6.64 -2.23
N PRO A 18 24.72 6.70 -3.14
CA PRO A 18 24.88 7.88 -3.98
C PRO A 18 23.58 8.09 -4.77
N LYS A 19 23.22 9.35 -5.04
CA LYS A 19 22.08 9.63 -5.93
C LYS A 19 22.35 8.96 -7.27
N ALA A 20 21.58 7.92 -7.59
CA ALA A 20 21.72 7.22 -8.85
C ALA A 20 21.44 8.20 -10.01
N PRO A 21 22.26 8.20 -11.08
CA PRO A 21 21.88 8.90 -12.30
C PRO A 21 20.58 8.28 -12.83
N VAL A 22 19.73 9.11 -13.46
CA VAL A 22 18.54 8.62 -14.15
C VAL A 22 19.00 7.65 -15.24
N LEU A 23 18.70 6.36 -15.07
CA LEU A 23 19.04 5.35 -16.07
C LEU A 23 18.27 5.67 -17.36
N LEU A 24 19.00 5.80 -18.48
CA LEU A 24 18.42 5.88 -19.82
C LEU A 24 17.63 4.58 -20.08
N GLY A 25 16.30 4.70 -20.28
CA GLY A 25 15.38 3.56 -20.39
C GLY A 25 14.42 3.38 -19.19
N SER A 26 14.53 4.20 -18.14
CA SER A 26 13.60 4.17 -17.00
C SER A 26 12.21 4.70 -17.37
N ILE A 27 11.16 4.13 -16.75
CA ILE A 27 9.79 4.68 -16.80
C ILE A 27 9.84 6.13 -16.32
N ASN A 28 9.43 7.09 -17.16
CA ASN A 28 9.31 8.47 -16.73
C ASN A 28 8.13 8.58 -15.74
N PRO A 29 8.38 8.84 -14.45
CA PRO A 29 7.34 8.84 -13.42
C PRO A 29 6.33 9.97 -13.61
N LYS A 30 6.63 10.97 -14.46
CA LYS A 30 5.77 12.12 -14.75
C LYS A 30 4.98 11.99 -16.05
N GLU A 31 5.23 10.96 -16.85
CA GLU A 31 4.61 10.78 -18.16
C GLU A 31 3.07 10.79 -18.08
N HIS A 32 2.53 10.26 -16.98
CA HIS A 32 1.10 10.21 -16.69
C HIS A 32 0.41 11.58 -16.54
N PHE A 33 1.16 12.67 -16.29
CA PHE A 33 0.59 14.02 -16.26
C PHE A 33 0.17 14.48 -17.66
N GLU A 34 0.86 14.00 -18.70
CA GLU A 34 0.69 14.45 -20.07
C GLU A 34 -0.29 13.56 -20.84
N ARG A 35 -0.26 12.24 -20.61
CA ARG A 35 -1.11 11.28 -21.31
C ARG A 35 -1.32 9.99 -20.50
N PRO A 36 -2.39 9.21 -20.75
CA PRO A 36 -2.49 7.83 -20.25
C PRO A 36 -1.40 6.97 -20.90
N VAL A 37 -0.66 6.22 -20.10
CA VAL A 37 0.49 5.41 -20.59
C VAL A 37 0.52 3.98 -20.07
N GLY A 38 -0.43 3.61 -19.20
CA GLY A 38 -0.63 2.23 -18.79
C GLY A 38 -1.12 1.40 -19.99
N PRO A 39 -0.50 0.23 -20.27
CA PRO A 39 -0.93 -0.62 -21.37
C PRO A 39 -2.37 -1.13 -21.15
N ILE A 40 -3.15 -1.13 -22.22
CA ILE A 40 -4.47 -1.77 -22.25
C ILE A 40 -4.28 -3.12 -22.94
N GLU A 41 -4.42 -4.19 -22.17
CA GLU A 41 -4.03 -5.54 -22.59
C GLU A 41 -5.24 -6.47 -22.57
N HIS A 42 -5.18 -7.48 -23.42
CA HIS A 42 -6.11 -8.60 -23.45
C HIS A 42 -7.59 -8.19 -23.54
N GLU A 43 -7.92 -7.30 -24.47
CA GLU A 43 -9.29 -6.78 -24.61
C GLU A 43 -10.33 -7.83 -24.97
N GLU A 44 -9.87 -8.95 -25.52
CA GLU A 44 -10.65 -10.13 -25.84
C GLU A 44 -11.10 -10.94 -24.60
N LEU A 45 -10.46 -10.76 -23.45
CA LEU A 45 -10.77 -11.54 -22.24
C LEU A 45 -11.94 -10.94 -21.45
N GLU A 46 -12.70 -11.83 -20.80
CA GLU A 46 -13.73 -11.43 -19.84
C GLU A 46 -13.12 -10.74 -18.61
N GLU A 47 -13.89 -9.86 -17.99
CA GLU A 47 -13.50 -9.17 -16.76
C GLU A 47 -14.39 -9.60 -15.59
N CYS A 48 -13.82 -9.62 -14.38
CA CYS A 48 -14.65 -9.73 -13.18
C CYS A 48 -15.45 -8.43 -12.94
N PRO A 49 -16.53 -8.47 -12.13
CA PRO A 49 -17.33 -7.28 -11.82
C PRO A 49 -16.55 -6.19 -11.08
N ALA A 50 -16.84 -4.93 -11.39
CA ALA A 50 -16.41 -3.78 -10.57
C ALA A 50 -17.29 -3.71 -9.31
N THR A 51 -16.69 -3.90 -8.14
CA THR A 51 -17.39 -3.86 -6.84
C THR A 51 -16.57 -3.04 -5.84
N PRO A 52 -16.35 -1.73 -6.08
CA PRO A 52 -15.45 -0.94 -5.24
C PRO A 52 -16.02 -0.76 -3.84
N LEU A 53 -15.26 -1.15 -2.82
CA LEU A 53 -15.69 -1.11 -1.41
C LEU A 53 -14.69 -0.36 -0.53
N ASN A 54 -13.39 -0.59 -0.72
CA ASN A 54 -12.33 -0.09 0.14
C ASN A 54 -11.38 0.79 -0.65
N ILE A 55 -11.39 2.09 -0.40
CA ILE A 55 -10.76 3.07 -1.29
C ILE A 55 -9.66 3.82 -0.57
N GLY A 56 -8.58 4.09 -1.29
CA GLY A 56 -7.57 5.00 -0.80
C GLY A 56 -7.80 6.39 -1.32
N TRP A 57 -7.67 7.40 -0.46
CA TRP A 57 -7.62 8.78 -0.88
C TRP A 57 -6.26 9.37 -0.49
N THR A 58 -5.43 9.63 -1.51
CA THR A 58 -4.19 10.37 -1.32
C THR A 58 -4.53 11.81 -1.01
N LEU A 59 -4.35 12.19 0.26
CA LEU A 59 -4.43 13.57 0.72
C LEU A 59 -3.02 14.13 0.90
N GLY A 60 -2.96 15.44 1.03
CA GLY A 60 -1.71 16.18 1.14
C GLY A 60 -1.17 16.53 -0.24
N ASN A 61 -1.15 17.81 -0.63
CA ASN A 61 -0.38 18.24 -1.81
C ASN A 61 1.10 18.46 -1.46
N ASP A 62 1.45 18.29 -0.18
CA ASP A 62 2.80 18.35 0.37
C ASP A 62 3.01 17.22 1.39
N CYS A 63 4.28 16.92 1.68
CA CYS A 63 4.67 16.07 2.79
C CYS A 63 6.07 16.51 3.26
N PRO A 64 6.26 16.74 4.55
CA PRO A 64 7.53 17.27 5.08
C PRO A 64 8.66 16.24 5.07
N TYR A 65 8.36 14.96 4.77
CA TYR A 65 9.31 13.86 4.84
C TYR A 65 9.88 13.50 3.47
N ARG A 66 11.06 12.88 3.48
CA ARG A 66 11.82 12.50 2.28
C ARG A 66 12.22 11.04 2.36
N CYS A 67 11.24 10.17 2.61
CA CYS A 67 11.48 8.75 2.79
C CYS A 67 12.10 8.14 1.53
N THR A 68 13.13 7.32 1.70
CA THR A 68 13.92 6.70 0.62
C THR A 68 13.13 5.71 -0.25
N HIS A 69 11.97 5.25 0.22
CA HIS A 69 11.12 4.23 -0.40
C HIS A 69 9.73 4.78 -0.80
N CYS A 70 9.55 6.10 -0.73
CA CYS A 70 8.25 6.73 -0.88
C CYS A 70 7.70 6.55 -2.30
N TYR A 71 6.61 5.78 -2.44
CA TYR A 71 6.07 5.42 -3.74
C TYR A 71 5.57 6.60 -4.59
N SER A 72 5.30 7.75 -3.96
CA SER A 72 4.82 8.94 -4.63
C SER A 72 5.93 9.92 -4.97
N MET A 73 7.14 9.79 -4.41
CA MET A 73 8.16 10.85 -4.43
C MET A 73 8.50 11.33 -5.84
N SER A 74 8.79 10.38 -6.74
CA SER A 74 9.16 10.66 -8.13
C SER A 74 8.05 11.27 -8.98
N ALA A 75 6.79 10.98 -8.63
CA ALA A 75 5.59 11.45 -9.31
C ALA A 75 4.92 12.64 -8.60
N ARG A 76 5.46 13.09 -7.44
CA ARG A 76 4.84 14.13 -6.61
C ARG A 76 5.17 15.49 -7.16
N GLU A 77 4.13 16.25 -7.49
CA GLU A 77 4.20 17.68 -7.72
C GLU A 77 3.24 18.39 -6.79
N LYS A 78 3.59 19.60 -6.38
CA LYS A 78 2.73 20.38 -5.48
C LYS A 78 1.46 20.78 -6.22
N GLY A 79 0.36 20.16 -5.80
CA GLY A 79 -0.97 20.40 -6.33
C GLY A 79 -1.60 21.73 -5.92
N MET A 80 -2.79 21.99 -6.49
CA MET A 80 -3.67 23.05 -6.02
C MET A 80 -4.22 22.76 -4.61
N ASN A 81 -5.02 23.68 -4.07
CA ASN A 81 -5.73 23.49 -2.81
C ASN A 81 -7.08 22.82 -3.04
N PHE A 82 -7.53 21.99 -2.10
CA PHE A 82 -8.90 21.51 -2.09
C PHE A 82 -9.88 22.63 -1.70
N SER A 83 -11.10 22.54 -2.21
CA SER A 83 -12.24 23.31 -1.72
C SER A 83 -13.28 22.37 -1.10
N VAL A 84 -14.21 22.93 -0.34
CA VAL A 84 -15.31 22.15 0.27
C VAL A 84 -16.17 21.50 -0.81
N GLU A 85 -16.43 22.20 -1.91
CA GLU A 85 -17.23 21.71 -3.03
C GLU A 85 -16.58 20.51 -3.73
N ILE A 86 -15.26 20.52 -3.86
CA ILE A 86 -14.51 19.37 -4.39
C ILE A 86 -14.66 18.18 -3.44
N VAL A 87 -14.51 18.39 -2.13
CA VAL A 87 -14.65 17.32 -1.13
C VAL A 87 -16.06 16.73 -1.18
N ASP A 88 -17.08 17.58 -1.17
CA ASP A 88 -18.48 17.14 -1.23
C ASP A 88 -18.77 16.34 -2.49
N ARG A 89 -18.35 16.84 -3.67
CA ARG A 89 -18.50 16.12 -4.94
C ARG A 89 -17.82 14.75 -4.90
N ILE A 90 -16.62 14.62 -4.33
CA ILE A 90 -15.94 13.33 -4.25
C ILE A 90 -16.69 12.38 -3.30
N VAL A 91 -17.10 12.86 -2.12
CA VAL A 91 -17.83 12.05 -1.14
C VAL A 91 -19.16 11.56 -1.70
N ASP A 92 -19.92 12.41 -2.38
CA ASP A 92 -21.19 12.03 -2.98
C ASP A 92 -21.03 10.96 -4.08
N GLN A 93 -19.95 11.04 -4.86
CA GLN A 93 -19.61 10.01 -5.84
C GLN A 93 -19.13 8.69 -5.22
N LEU A 94 -18.44 8.74 -4.08
CA LEU A 94 -18.07 7.52 -3.33
C LEU A 94 -19.33 6.79 -2.85
N VAL A 95 -20.32 7.55 -2.34
CA VAL A 95 -21.61 6.99 -1.92
C VAL A 95 -22.36 6.37 -3.10
N SER A 96 -22.37 7.03 -4.27
CA SER A 96 -23.15 6.56 -5.42
C SER A 96 -22.68 5.22 -5.99
N ILE A 97 -21.41 4.85 -5.80
CA ILE A 97 -20.86 3.57 -6.24
C ILE A 97 -20.76 2.52 -5.11
N GLY A 98 -21.29 2.81 -3.92
CA GLY A 98 -21.37 1.87 -2.80
C GLY A 98 -20.07 1.70 -2.01
N VAL A 99 -19.22 2.72 -1.94
CA VAL A 99 -18.02 2.69 -1.10
C VAL A 99 -18.40 2.61 0.37
N GLU A 100 -17.72 1.73 1.11
CA GLU A 100 -17.97 1.50 2.52
C GLU A 100 -16.81 1.97 3.40
N THR A 101 -15.57 1.96 2.89
CA THR A 101 -14.39 2.43 3.64
C THR A 101 -13.47 3.33 2.82
N VAL A 102 -12.87 4.32 3.49
CA VAL A 102 -11.89 5.22 2.90
C VAL A 102 -10.67 5.33 3.82
N ASN A 103 -9.50 4.95 3.30
CA ASN A 103 -8.21 5.22 3.93
C ASN A 103 -7.66 6.57 3.45
N LEU A 104 -7.53 7.52 4.38
CA LEU A 104 -6.88 8.81 4.17
C LEU A 104 -5.38 8.64 4.38
N GLY A 105 -4.58 8.85 3.33
CA GLY A 105 -3.15 8.60 3.39
C GLY A 105 -2.40 9.17 2.19
N GLY A 106 -1.35 8.47 1.78
CA GLY A 106 -0.59 8.74 0.57
C GLY A 106 0.59 9.68 0.79
N ASN A 107 0.36 11.01 0.71
CA ASN A 107 1.33 11.95 1.26
C ASN A 107 1.10 12.02 2.77
N GLU A 108 1.29 13.18 3.40
CA GLU A 108 0.91 13.32 4.82
C GLU A 108 -0.45 14.03 4.89
N PRO A 109 -1.53 13.36 5.35
CA PRO A 109 -2.90 13.85 5.16
C PRO A 109 -3.20 15.22 5.77
N LEU A 110 -2.43 15.64 6.77
CA LEU A 110 -2.52 16.97 7.37
C LEU A 110 -2.43 18.10 6.34
N PHE A 111 -1.64 17.94 5.27
CA PHE A 111 -1.27 19.05 4.38
C PHE A 111 -2.16 19.16 3.14
N THR A 112 -3.49 19.07 3.29
CA THR A 112 -4.42 19.06 2.15
C THR A 112 -4.30 20.32 1.27
N ASN A 113 -4.02 21.47 1.88
CA ASN A 113 -4.00 22.79 1.21
C ASN A 113 -2.66 23.51 1.46
N GLY A 114 -1.55 22.80 1.23
CA GLY A 114 -0.20 23.32 1.39
C GLY A 114 0.45 22.98 2.74
N PRO A 115 1.66 23.52 3.00
CA PRO A 115 2.50 23.13 4.12
C PRO A 115 2.04 23.66 5.49
N ASN A 116 1.06 24.56 5.53
CA ASN A 116 0.56 25.13 6.79
C ASN A 116 -0.60 24.27 7.33
N PRO A 117 -0.44 23.61 8.48
CA PRO A 117 -1.49 22.76 9.06
C PRO A 117 -2.82 23.46 9.28
N ARG A 118 -2.83 24.79 9.48
CA ARG A 118 -4.07 25.56 9.71
C ARG A 118 -4.98 25.63 8.50
N ASP A 119 -4.43 25.42 7.30
CA ASP A 119 -5.19 25.51 6.06
C ASP A 119 -5.84 24.15 5.70
N THR A 120 -5.65 23.13 6.54
CA THR A 120 -6.14 21.77 6.30
C THR A 120 -7.67 21.69 6.23
N LEU A 121 -8.16 20.89 5.28
CA LEU A 121 -9.55 20.44 5.20
C LEU A 121 -9.74 19.03 5.78
N LEU A 122 -8.70 18.41 6.34
CA LEU A 122 -8.76 17.05 6.86
C LEU A 122 -9.90 16.84 7.88
N PRO A 123 -10.13 17.72 8.88
CA PRO A 123 -11.27 17.57 9.80
C PRO A 123 -12.63 17.57 9.07
N TYR A 124 -12.80 18.42 8.06
CA TYR A 124 -14.01 18.48 7.26
C TYR A 124 -14.21 17.19 6.45
N ILE A 125 -13.15 16.68 5.82
CA ILE A 125 -13.17 15.43 5.05
C ILE A 125 -13.59 14.25 5.95
N ILE A 126 -13.00 14.13 7.14
CA ILE A 126 -13.36 13.09 8.12
C ILE A 126 -14.85 13.22 8.49
N ASP A 127 -15.30 14.42 8.84
CA ASP A 127 -16.70 14.63 9.22
C ASP A 127 -17.66 14.26 8.09
N ARG A 128 -17.34 14.65 6.85
CA ARG A 128 -18.18 14.38 5.68
C ARG A 128 -18.29 12.90 5.37
N LEU A 129 -17.18 12.17 5.35
CA LEU A 129 -17.18 10.72 5.09
C LEU A 129 -17.97 9.96 6.16
N VAL A 130 -17.71 10.23 7.43
CA VAL A 130 -18.40 9.52 8.52
C VAL A 130 -19.89 9.89 8.58
N ASN A 131 -20.27 11.13 8.27
CA ASN A 131 -21.69 11.54 8.24
C ASN A 131 -22.51 10.81 7.17
N VAL A 132 -21.89 10.32 6.09
CA VAL A 132 -22.56 9.52 5.05
C VAL A 132 -22.40 8.01 5.28
N GLY A 133 -21.86 7.60 6.43
CA GLY A 133 -21.72 6.19 6.81
C GLY A 133 -20.46 5.49 6.31
N ILE A 134 -19.49 6.23 5.73
CA ILE A 134 -18.21 5.66 5.31
C ILE A 134 -17.27 5.56 6.52
N LEU A 135 -16.68 4.37 6.74
CA LEU A 135 -15.65 4.18 7.77
C LEU A 135 -14.33 4.79 7.31
N VAL A 136 -13.69 5.55 8.20
CA VAL A 136 -12.48 6.31 7.87
C VAL A 136 -11.26 5.76 8.58
N GLY A 137 -10.28 5.30 7.81
CA GLY A 137 -8.96 4.93 8.29
C GLY A 137 -7.97 6.08 8.04
N LEU A 138 -6.96 6.21 8.89
CA LEU A 138 -5.89 7.19 8.71
C LEU A 138 -4.53 6.50 8.65
N THR A 139 -3.80 6.65 7.54
CA THR A 139 -2.37 6.30 7.46
C THR A 139 -1.51 7.54 7.65
N THR A 140 -0.59 7.55 8.62
CA THR A 140 0.24 8.73 8.94
C THR A 140 1.64 8.36 9.41
N SER A 141 2.61 9.27 9.22
CA SER A 141 3.94 9.18 9.87
C SER A 141 3.92 9.66 11.33
N GLY A 142 2.75 10.07 11.83
CA GLY A 142 2.48 10.46 13.21
C GLY A 142 1.98 11.89 13.35
N ILE A 143 2.58 12.84 12.61
CA ILE A 143 2.25 14.27 12.74
C ILE A 143 0.76 14.59 12.53
N THR A 144 0.08 13.92 11.60
CA THR A 144 -1.36 14.12 11.39
C THR A 144 -2.16 13.68 12.61
N ALA A 145 -1.80 12.53 13.20
CA ALA A 145 -2.46 12.03 14.39
C ALA A 145 -2.31 12.99 15.58
N LEU A 146 -1.09 13.46 15.84
CA LEU A 146 -0.83 14.42 16.92
C LEU A 146 -1.58 15.74 16.70
N HIS A 147 -1.64 16.22 15.46
CA HIS A 147 -2.37 17.45 15.13
C HIS A 147 -3.88 17.29 15.33
N LEU A 148 -4.47 16.21 14.82
CA LEU A 148 -5.89 15.90 15.01
C LEU A 148 -6.23 15.75 16.49
N GLU A 149 -5.40 15.03 17.26
CA GLU A 149 -5.66 14.85 18.69
C GLU A 149 -5.66 16.19 19.44
N ARG A 150 -4.69 17.07 19.17
CA ARG A 150 -4.53 18.36 19.84
C ARG A 150 -5.61 19.38 19.46
N ASP A 151 -5.84 19.56 18.15
CA ASP A 151 -6.62 20.70 17.63
C ASP A 151 -8.03 20.29 17.15
N HIS A 152 -8.23 19.01 16.80
CA HIS A 152 -9.44 18.49 16.18
C HIS A 152 -9.89 17.16 16.82
N ASN A 153 -9.83 17.12 18.15
CA ASN A 153 -10.00 15.92 18.96
C ASN A 153 -11.35 15.21 18.76
N LYS A 154 -12.37 15.95 18.33
CA LYS A 154 -13.67 15.39 17.93
C LYS A 154 -13.51 14.48 16.71
N GLN A 155 -12.84 14.93 15.66
CA GLN A 155 -12.61 14.19 14.42
C GLN A 155 -11.64 13.02 14.63
N TRP A 156 -10.65 13.18 15.51
CA TRP A 156 -9.78 12.08 15.94
C TRP A 156 -10.59 10.87 16.44
N ARG A 157 -11.59 11.11 17.31
CA ARG A 157 -12.48 10.05 17.84
C ARG A 157 -13.45 9.45 16.81
N ARG A 158 -13.51 9.99 15.59
CA ARG A 158 -14.36 9.46 14.51
C ARG A 158 -13.61 8.50 13.58
N LEU A 159 -12.29 8.36 13.75
CA LEU A 159 -11.51 7.38 12.99
C LEU A 159 -11.94 5.96 13.38
N ASN A 160 -12.01 5.08 12.39
CA ASN A 160 -12.27 3.66 12.57
C ASN A 160 -11.01 2.93 13.02
N ASP A 161 -9.88 3.23 12.35
CA ASP A 161 -8.58 2.66 12.67
C ASP A 161 -7.42 3.58 12.22
N LEU A 162 -6.27 3.40 12.86
CA LEU A 162 -5.05 4.16 12.62
C LEU A 162 -3.92 3.25 12.14
N ASP A 163 -3.28 3.60 11.02
CA ASP A 163 -2.09 2.92 10.52
C ASP A 163 -0.87 3.84 10.65
N VAL A 164 -0.01 3.55 11.62
CA VAL A 164 1.17 4.35 11.93
C VAL A 164 2.39 3.77 11.24
N SER A 165 3.00 4.61 10.41
CA SER A 165 4.18 4.27 9.64
C SER A 165 5.42 4.00 10.51
N PHE A 166 5.96 2.78 10.44
CA PHE A 166 7.17 2.31 11.14
C PHE A 166 8.05 1.43 10.25
N ASP A 167 9.19 1.95 9.79
CA ASP A 167 10.11 1.16 8.94
C ASP A 167 11.21 0.43 9.70
N SER A 168 11.44 0.76 10.96
CA SER A 168 12.35 0.05 11.85
C SER A 168 11.89 0.25 13.29
N PRO A 169 12.06 -0.76 14.17
CA PRO A 169 11.87 -0.58 15.60
C PRO A 169 13.05 0.15 16.28
N PHE A 170 14.11 0.49 15.54
CA PHE A 170 15.25 1.26 16.01
C PHE A 170 15.14 2.70 15.53
N GLU A 171 15.23 3.66 16.46
CA GLU A 171 14.97 5.08 16.20
C GLU A 171 15.86 5.67 15.10
N ASP A 172 17.17 5.40 15.14
CA ASP A 172 18.13 5.97 14.20
C ASP A 172 17.88 5.51 12.76
N GLU A 173 17.63 4.22 12.58
CA GLU A 173 17.34 3.62 11.26
C GLU A 173 15.99 4.12 10.71
N HIS A 174 14.95 4.15 11.55
CA HIS A 174 13.65 4.67 11.17
C HIS A 174 13.76 6.13 10.71
N ASN A 175 14.44 6.97 11.50
CA ASN A 175 14.59 8.39 11.21
C ASN A 175 15.44 8.61 9.94
N ALA A 176 16.52 7.85 9.77
CA ALA A 176 17.36 7.92 8.58
C ALA A 176 16.58 7.54 7.32
N ASN A 177 15.80 6.46 7.37
CA ASN A 177 14.99 6.00 6.24
C ASN A 177 13.87 6.98 5.86
N ARG A 178 13.28 7.67 6.85
CA ARG A 178 12.20 8.65 6.67
C ARG A 178 12.72 10.05 6.34
N GLY A 179 14.01 10.30 6.55
CA GLY A 179 14.65 11.61 6.35
C GLY A 179 14.26 12.66 7.39
N ALA A 180 13.78 12.24 8.57
CA ALA A 180 13.32 13.14 9.64
C ALA A 180 13.33 12.46 11.01
N LYS A 181 13.43 13.25 12.10
CA LYS A 181 13.35 12.76 13.49
C LYS A 181 11.89 12.55 13.94
N ILE A 182 11.25 11.51 13.43
CA ILE A 182 9.81 11.28 13.60
C ILE A 182 9.44 10.03 14.39
N PHE A 183 10.40 9.16 14.72
CA PHE A 183 10.15 7.94 15.49
C PHE A 183 9.34 8.20 16.77
N LYS A 184 9.71 9.23 17.54
CA LYS A 184 9.00 9.61 18.77
C LYS A 184 7.57 10.09 18.52
N GLN A 185 7.32 10.75 17.40
CA GLN A 185 5.95 11.13 17.02
C GLN A 185 5.12 9.91 16.66
N ALA A 186 5.70 8.96 15.91
CA ALA A 186 5.05 7.70 15.58
C ALA A 186 4.72 6.89 16.86
N ILE A 187 5.64 6.82 17.83
CA ILE A 187 5.38 6.17 19.13
C ILE A 187 4.23 6.88 19.86
N ARG A 188 4.26 8.21 19.91
CA ARG A 188 3.18 8.98 20.54
C ARG A 188 1.82 8.72 19.88
N SER A 189 1.78 8.48 18.56
CA SER A 189 0.53 8.12 17.88
C SER A 189 -0.02 6.76 18.33
N LEU A 190 0.83 5.76 18.61
CA LEU A 190 0.40 4.47 19.15
C LEU A 190 -0.15 4.63 20.57
N GLU A 191 0.55 5.37 21.43
CA GLU A 191 0.08 5.67 22.79
C GLU A 191 -1.29 6.36 22.79
N LEU A 192 -1.49 7.31 21.87
CA LEU A 192 -2.78 7.99 21.70
C LEU A 192 -3.85 7.02 21.20
N ALA A 193 -3.56 6.17 20.23
CA ALA A 193 -4.52 5.17 19.76
C ALA A 193 -4.96 4.23 20.89
N GLN A 194 -4.02 3.74 21.70
CA GLN A 194 -4.30 2.92 22.86
C GLN A 194 -5.12 3.67 23.94
N GLN A 195 -4.76 4.93 24.24
CA GLN A 195 -5.49 5.75 25.21
C GLN A 195 -6.95 5.97 24.81
N TYR A 196 -7.24 6.03 23.51
CA TYR A 196 -8.56 6.28 22.96
C TYR A 196 -9.30 5.01 22.52
N ASP A 197 -8.75 3.82 22.80
CA ASP A 197 -9.29 2.51 22.40
C ASP A 197 -9.56 2.41 20.88
N LEU A 198 -8.64 2.96 20.08
CA LEU A 198 -8.69 2.93 18.62
C LEU A 198 -7.88 1.74 18.10
N ASP A 199 -8.49 0.89 17.27
CA ASP A 199 -7.77 -0.18 16.56
C ASP A 199 -6.63 0.44 15.75
N HIS A 200 -5.40 -0.06 15.95
CA HIS A 200 -4.23 0.58 15.36
C HIS A 200 -3.15 -0.42 14.96
N THR A 201 -2.34 0.02 14.00
CA THR A 201 -1.39 -0.83 13.28
C THR A 201 -0.05 -0.12 13.14
N MET A 202 1.02 -0.90 13.19
CA MET A 202 2.37 -0.50 12.83
C MET A 202 2.65 -1.00 11.42
N ILE A 203 2.66 -0.11 10.44
CA ILE A 203 2.93 -0.46 9.03
C ILE A 203 4.39 -0.27 8.66
N MET A 204 5.00 -1.35 8.17
CA MET A 204 6.35 -1.36 7.62
C MET A 204 6.32 -1.56 6.10
N CYS A 205 7.08 -0.72 5.39
CA CYS A 205 7.52 -1.05 4.04
C CYS A 205 8.67 -2.07 4.14
N GLY A 206 8.43 -3.33 3.79
CA GLY A 206 9.43 -4.40 3.87
C GLY A 206 10.47 -4.25 2.76
N MET A 207 11.73 -4.04 3.16
CA MET A 207 12.92 -3.86 2.33
C MET A 207 14.05 -4.78 2.82
N ASN A 208 15.04 -5.07 1.98
CA ASN A 208 16.11 -6.01 2.31
C ASN A 208 16.90 -5.68 3.59
N TRP A 209 16.98 -4.40 3.98
CA TRP A 209 17.71 -3.97 5.17
C TRP A 209 16.88 -4.06 6.47
N ASN A 210 15.55 -3.86 6.41
CA ASN A 210 14.68 -3.85 7.59
C ASN A 210 13.84 -5.12 7.78
N PHE A 211 13.73 -5.98 6.76
CA PHE A 211 12.97 -7.22 6.85
C PHE A 211 13.86 -8.39 7.27
N THR A 212 14.64 -8.18 8.32
CA THR A 212 15.55 -9.20 8.89
C THR A 212 15.02 -9.70 10.22
N ARG A 213 15.48 -10.88 10.65
CA ARG A 213 15.01 -11.53 11.89
C ARG A 213 15.08 -10.61 13.10
N ARG A 214 16.20 -9.89 13.28
CA ARG A 214 16.40 -8.92 14.37
C ARG A 214 15.32 -7.82 14.39
N HIS A 215 15.01 -7.25 13.22
CA HIS A 215 14.00 -6.20 13.13
C HIS A 215 12.62 -6.77 13.41
N LEU A 216 12.26 -7.91 12.81
CA LEU A 216 10.95 -8.52 12.98
C LEU A 216 10.71 -8.96 14.43
N GLU A 217 11.72 -9.52 15.11
CA GLU A 217 11.64 -9.84 16.55
C GLU A 217 11.35 -8.61 17.39
N ARG A 218 12.12 -7.54 17.18
CA ARG A 218 11.93 -6.30 17.93
C ARG A 218 10.63 -5.57 17.57
N MET A 219 10.17 -5.70 16.32
CA MET A 219 8.89 -5.17 15.83
C MET A 219 7.72 -5.89 16.50
N VAL A 220 7.78 -7.22 16.64
CA VAL A 220 6.79 -8.02 17.40
C VAL A 220 6.74 -7.62 18.87
N GLU A 221 7.90 -7.46 19.51
CA GLU A 221 7.97 -6.99 20.91
C GLU A 221 7.34 -5.59 21.08
N MET A 222 7.66 -4.66 20.17
CA MET A 222 7.13 -3.31 20.20
C MET A 222 5.60 -3.29 19.97
N ALA A 223 5.11 -4.08 19.01
CA ALA A 223 3.68 -4.19 18.75
C ALA A 223 2.93 -4.82 19.95
N LEU A 224 3.51 -5.80 20.64
CA LEU A 224 2.97 -6.33 21.91
C LEU A 224 2.93 -5.28 23.02
N GLN A 225 3.95 -4.42 23.10
CA GLN A 225 4.04 -3.37 24.11
C GLN A 225 2.93 -2.32 23.94
N TYR A 226 2.62 -1.95 22.70
CA TYR A 226 1.63 -0.92 22.40
C TYR A 226 0.23 -1.47 22.04
N ASP A 227 0.02 -2.80 22.11
CA ASP A 227 -1.19 -3.50 21.64
C ASP A 227 -1.59 -3.16 20.20
N ALA A 228 -0.59 -3.05 19.33
CA ALA A 228 -0.77 -2.75 17.92
C ALA A 228 -0.76 -4.01 17.06
N HIS A 229 -1.47 -3.97 15.93
CA HIS A 229 -1.24 -4.92 14.84
C HIS A 229 0.08 -4.61 14.11
N ILE A 230 0.60 -5.58 13.37
CA ILE A 230 1.71 -5.40 12.42
C ILE A 230 1.15 -5.52 11.03
N ARG A 231 1.49 -4.57 10.16
CA ARG A 231 1.18 -4.63 8.73
C ARG A 231 2.44 -4.54 7.89
N ILE A 232 2.57 -5.46 6.94
CA ILE A 232 3.72 -5.49 6.04
C ILE A 232 3.25 -5.22 4.62
N ASN A 233 3.86 -4.21 4.00
CA ASN A 233 3.82 -4.01 2.57
C ASN A 233 5.22 -4.23 2.01
N PRO A 234 5.50 -5.36 1.34
CA PRO A 234 6.75 -5.53 0.60
C PRO A 234 6.90 -4.38 -0.39
N ILE A 235 8.13 -3.84 -0.47
CA ILE A 235 8.45 -2.75 -1.39
C ILE A 235 8.06 -3.10 -2.82
N LYS A 236 7.52 -2.12 -3.54
CA LYS A 236 7.20 -2.20 -4.96
C LYS A 236 8.04 -1.16 -5.67
N PRO A 237 8.82 -1.54 -6.69
CA PRO A 237 9.85 -0.66 -7.21
C PRO A 237 9.26 0.36 -8.17
N VAL A 238 8.67 1.44 -7.65
CA VAL A 238 8.13 2.53 -8.50
C VAL A 238 9.21 3.39 -9.17
N GLU A 239 10.47 3.19 -8.76
CA GLU A 239 11.65 3.85 -9.29
C GLU A 239 12.73 2.77 -9.46
N ALA A 240 13.61 2.94 -10.45
CA ALA A 240 14.68 1.96 -10.70
C ALA A 240 15.57 1.75 -9.45
N ALA A 241 15.86 2.82 -8.69
CA ALA A 241 16.65 2.73 -7.47
C ALA A 241 16.00 1.88 -6.36
N HIS A 242 14.68 1.68 -6.39
CA HIS A 242 13.99 0.80 -5.45
C HIS A 242 14.28 -0.70 -5.72
N MET A 243 14.76 -1.06 -6.92
CA MET A 243 15.17 -2.44 -7.22
C MET A 243 16.29 -2.93 -6.28
N GLU A 244 17.18 -2.03 -5.87
CA GLU A 244 18.26 -2.31 -4.91
C GLU A 244 17.76 -2.50 -3.45
N SER A 245 16.48 -2.24 -3.18
CA SER A 245 15.84 -2.38 -1.86
C SER A 245 14.89 -3.57 -1.77
N LEU A 246 14.67 -4.30 -2.87
CA LEU A 246 13.79 -5.47 -2.90
C LEU A 246 14.26 -6.55 -1.95
N LEU A 247 13.30 -7.26 -1.35
CA LEU A 247 13.58 -8.47 -0.57
C LEU A 247 14.13 -9.56 -1.50
N SER A 248 15.13 -10.31 -1.04
CA SER A 248 15.38 -11.62 -1.65
C SER A 248 14.16 -12.53 -1.42
N ALA A 249 13.99 -13.55 -2.26
CA ALA A 249 12.90 -14.51 -2.05
C ALA A 249 13.02 -15.22 -0.69
N GLU A 250 14.23 -15.59 -0.28
CA GLU A 250 14.52 -16.14 1.04
C GLU A 250 14.06 -15.20 2.16
N GLN A 251 14.47 -13.92 2.12
CA GLN A 251 14.05 -12.92 3.12
C GLN A 251 12.53 -12.74 3.16
N TYR A 252 11.87 -12.71 2.01
CA TYR A 252 10.43 -12.60 1.90
C TYR A 252 9.74 -13.76 2.63
N TYR A 253 10.07 -15.01 2.28
CA TYR A 253 9.42 -16.18 2.86
C TYR A 253 9.81 -16.42 4.33
N ASP A 254 11.07 -16.23 4.70
CA ASP A 254 11.53 -16.34 6.10
C ASP A 254 10.83 -15.32 7.00
N GLY A 255 10.75 -14.06 6.56
CA GLY A 255 10.15 -13.01 7.37
C GLY A 255 8.65 -13.23 7.57
N PHE A 256 7.92 -13.60 6.51
CA PHE A 256 6.50 -13.91 6.64
C PHE A 256 6.22 -15.18 7.45
N SER A 257 7.01 -16.26 7.24
CA SER A 257 6.90 -17.48 8.06
C SER A 257 7.10 -17.16 9.54
N TYR A 258 8.13 -16.36 9.86
CA TYR A 258 8.35 -15.90 11.22
C TYR A 258 7.16 -15.09 11.77
N LEU A 259 6.69 -14.08 11.05
CA LEU A 259 5.57 -13.25 11.49
C LEU A 259 4.30 -14.07 11.72
N MET A 260 3.99 -15.02 10.83
CA MET A 260 2.84 -15.91 10.99
C MET A 260 3.00 -16.92 12.13
N SER A 261 4.22 -17.23 12.56
CA SER A 261 4.48 -18.04 13.75
C SER A 261 4.28 -17.26 15.07
N ARG A 262 4.23 -15.92 15.00
CA ARG A 262 4.13 -15.04 16.18
C ARG A 262 2.85 -14.23 16.25
N CYS A 263 2.07 -14.21 15.18
CA CYS A 263 0.88 -13.38 15.05
C CYS A 263 -0.32 -14.21 14.59
N SER A 264 -1.50 -13.90 15.14
CA SER A 264 -2.77 -14.29 14.53
C SER A 264 -3.02 -13.47 13.27
N PRO A 265 -3.36 -14.08 12.12
CA PRO A 265 -3.66 -13.31 10.91
C PRO A 265 -4.96 -12.51 11.08
N VAL A 266 -4.91 -11.24 10.69
CA VAL A 266 -6.05 -10.31 10.63
C VAL A 266 -6.43 -10.03 9.18
N ASP A 267 -5.45 -9.97 8.27
CA ASP A 267 -5.65 -9.90 6.83
C ASP A 267 -4.55 -10.68 6.11
N LEU A 268 -4.92 -11.39 5.05
CA LEU A 268 -4.01 -12.20 4.24
C LEU A 268 -4.14 -11.86 2.74
N GLY A 269 -4.12 -10.57 2.41
CA GLY A 269 -4.23 -10.05 1.04
C GLY A 269 -2.97 -10.19 0.18
N GLU A 270 -1.83 -10.63 0.75
CA GLU A 270 -0.56 -10.81 0.04
C GLU A 270 -0.52 -12.14 -0.73
N PRO A 271 -0.62 -12.15 -2.08
CA PRO A 271 -1.01 -13.38 -2.79
C PRO A 271 -0.01 -14.54 -2.75
N PRO A 272 1.32 -14.35 -2.81
CA PRO A 272 2.26 -15.46 -2.60
C PRO A 272 2.13 -16.09 -1.21
N ILE A 273 1.86 -15.29 -0.17
CA ILE A 273 1.64 -15.78 1.19
C ILE A 273 0.29 -16.51 1.31
N ALA A 274 -0.77 -15.98 0.69
CA ALA A 274 -2.05 -16.67 0.59
C ALA A 274 -1.93 -18.04 -0.10
N ALA A 275 -1.04 -18.16 -1.09
CA ALA A 275 -0.78 -19.40 -1.81
C ALA A 275 -0.05 -20.45 -0.97
N VAL A 276 1.06 -20.09 -0.32
CA VAL A 276 1.85 -21.06 0.49
C VAL A 276 1.14 -21.50 1.78
N THR A 277 0.08 -20.81 2.16
CA THR A 277 -0.76 -21.12 3.33
C THR A 277 -2.06 -21.85 2.97
N ASP A 278 -2.32 -22.11 1.69
CA ASP A 278 -3.62 -22.66 1.21
C ASP A 278 -4.82 -21.89 1.76
N TYR A 279 -4.75 -20.55 1.75
CA TYR A 279 -5.79 -19.70 2.32
C TYR A 279 -7.06 -19.72 1.47
N GLN A 280 -8.13 -20.32 2.00
CA GLN A 280 -9.39 -20.51 1.30
C GLN A 280 -10.15 -19.20 1.05
N GLY A 281 -9.85 -18.13 1.79
CA GLY A 281 -10.46 -16.80 1.61
C GLY A 281 -9.73 -15.91 0.60
N ALA A 282 -8.74 -16.43 -0.13
CA ALA A 282 -7.93 -15.64 -1.05
C ALA A 282 -8.77 -15.11 -2.24
N LYS A 283 -8.65 -13.81 -2.52
CA LYS A 283 -9.35 -13.14 -3.64
C LYS A 283 -8.39 -12.58 -4.70
N GLY A 284 -7.08 -12.81 -4.53
CA GLY A 284 -6.04 -12.19 -5.34
C GLY A 284 -5.94 -10.68 -5.13
N CYS A 285 -5.26 -9.99 -6.05
CA CYS A 285 -5.09 -8.53 -5.99
C CYS A 285 -6.45 -7.79 -5.99
N PRO A 286 -6.73 -6.88 -5.04
CA PRO A 286 -8.00 -6.13 -4.98
C PRO A 286 -8.05 -4.92 -5.92
N CYS A 287 -6.89 -4.43 -6.39
CA CYS A 287 -6.75 -3.25 -7.22
C CYS A 287 -7.60 -3.32 -8.50
N GLY A 288 -8.39 -2.27 -8.77
CA GLY A 288 -9.28 -2.17 -9.94
C GLY A 288 -10.59 -2.96 -9.84
N ARG A 289 -10.76 -3.78 -8.80
CA ARG A 289 -11.94 -4.63 -8.58
C ARG A 289 -12.75 -4.17 -7.37
N THR A 290 -12.15 -4.27 -6.18
CA THR A 290 -12.75 -3.88 -4.89
C THR A 290 -12.06 -2.66 -4.26
N SER A 291 -10.90 -2.28 -4.79
CA SER A 291 -10.11 -1.16 -4.30
C SER A 291 -9.54 -0.34 -5.45
N PHE A 292 -9.40 0.96 -5.22
CA PHE A 292 -8.68 1.87 -6.10
C PHE A 292 -8.09 3.04 -5.30
N ARG A 293 -7.37 3.93 -5.99
CA ARG A 293 -6.75 5.11 -5.39
C ARG A 293 -7.26 6.39 -6.06
N ILE A 294 -7.85 7.28 -5.26
CA ILE A 294 -7.98 8.70 -5.59
C ILE A 294 -6.65 9.37 -5.27
N HIS A 295 -6.10 10.13 -6.22
CA HIS A 295 -4.83 10.83 -6.05
C HIS A 295 -5.02 12.25 -5.52
N SER A 296 -3.94 12.86 -5.04
CA SER A 296 -3.97 14.27 -4.66
C SER A 296 -4.29 15.13 -5.89
N ILE A 297 -4.96 16.26 -5.65
CA ILE A 297 -5.16 17.28 -6.67
C ILE A 297 -3.81 17.64 -7.31
N THR A 298 -3.76 17.67 -8.64
CA THR A 298 -2.54 17.92 -9.42
C THR A 298 -2.27 19.43 -9.56
N PRO A 299 -1.09 19.85 -10.05
CA PRO A 299 -0.79 21.27 -10.25
C PRO A 299 -1.74 21.99 -11.22
N ASP A 300 -2.23 21.28 -12.24
CA ASP A 300 -3.27 21.75 -13.18
C ASP A 300 -4.70 21.56 -12.63
N GLY A 301 -4.82 21.07 -11.40
CA GLY A 301 -6.06 21.01 -10.65
C GLY A 301 -6.90 19.76 -10.85
N ARG A 302 -6.50 18.79 -11.68
CA ARG A 302 -7.21 17.52 -11.85
C ARG A 302 -7.12 16.64 -10.61
N ILE A 303 -8.07 15.75 -10.42
CA ILE A 303 -8.06 14.73 -9.37
C ILE A 303 -8.17 13.34 -10.02
N PRO A 304 -7.03 12.77 -10.46
CA PRO A 304 -7.06 11.50 -11.16
C PRO A 304 -7.25 10.32 -10.21
N VAL A 305 -7.73 9.22 -10.79
CA VAL A 305 -7.94 7.95 -10.09
C VAL A 305 -7.10 6.87 -10.77
N SER A 306 -6.57 5.91 -10.01
CA SER A 306 -5.93 4.72 -10.59
C SER A 306 -6.40 3.43 -9.91
N PRO A 307 -6.38 2.28 -10.62
CA PRO A 307 -6.70 0.99 -10.03
C PRO A 307 -5.76 0.60 -8.87
N CYS A 308 -4.48 0.96 -8.99
CA CYS A 308 -3.44 0.63 -8.03
C CYS A 308 -2.65 1.89 -7.66
N VAL A 309 -2.42 2.09 -6.36
CA VAL A 309 -1.69 3.25 -5.82
C VAL A 309 -0.26 3.38 -6.36
N TYR A 310 0.38 2.26 -6.71
CA TYR A 310 1.77 2.22 -7.17
C TYR A 310 1.93 2.47 -8.67
N LEU A 311 0.87 2.27 -9.47
CA LEU A 311 0.95 2.39 -10.93
C LEU A 311 0.43 3.74 -11.39
N HIS A 312 1.32 4.74 -11.36
CA HIS A 312 0.99 6.12 -11.79
C HIS A 312 0.60 6.18 -13.27
N ASP A 313 1.11 5.27 -14.10
CA ASP A 313 0.80 5.13 -15.54
C ASP A 313 -0.69 4.88 -15.83
N TYR A 314 -1.42 4.32 -14.87
CA TYR A 314 -2.85 4.01 -14.96
C TYR A 314 -3.75 5.09 -14.35
N LYS A 315 -3.21 6.27 -14.03
CA LYS A 315 -4.02 7.43 -13.62
C LYS A 315 -4.93 7.86 -14.77
N PHE A 316 -6.21 8.04 -14.47
CA PHE A 316 -7.24 8.40 -15.43
C PHE A 316 -8.35 9.24 -14.77
N GLY A 317 -9.00 10.07 -15.59
CA GLY A 317 -10.12 10.93 -15.20
C GLY A 317 -9.75 12.14 -14.35
N ASP A 318 -10.75 12.96 -14.07
CA ASP A 318 -10.73 14.08 -13.14
C ASP A 318 -12.04 14.16 -12.35
N LEU A 319 -12.01 13.81 -11.06
CA LEU A 319 -13.21 13.79 -10.21
C LEU A 319 -13.90 15.14 -10.02
N ARG A 320 -13.29 16.25 -10.46
CA ARG A 320 -13.96 17.55 -10.48
C ARG A 320 -15.06 17.65 -11.52
N VAL A 321 -14.96 16.89 -12.61
CA VAL A 321 -15.85 16.99 -13.77
C VAL A 321 -16.39 15.66 -14.24
N ASP A 322 -15.60 14.59 -14.13
CA ASP A 322 -15.99 13.25 -14.54
C ASP A 322 -16.76 12.53 -13.43
N ASP A 323 -17.61 11.60 -13.82
CA ASP A 323 -18.33 10.73 -12.90
C ASP A 323 -17.50 9.47 -12.58
N LEU A 324 -17.33 9.20 -11.29
CA LEU A 324 -16.52 8.10 -10.77
C LEU A 324 -17.02 6.74 -11.24
N ALA A 325 -18.35 6.59 -11.41
CA ALA A 325 -18.96 5.38 -11.94
C ALA A 325 -18.46 5.05 -13.35
N ASP A 326 -18.16 6.06 -14.17
CA ASP A 326 -17.59 5.88 -15.52
C ASP A 326 -16.09 5.61 -15.45
N ILE A 327 -15.37 6.32 -14.57
CA ILE A 327 -13.93 6.14 -14.37
C ILE A 327 -13.61 4.68 -13.98
N VAL A 328 -14.38 4.08 -13.08
CA VAL A 328 -14.16 2.67 -12.66
C VAL A 328 -14.51 1.66 -13.77
N GLN A 329 -15.18 2.08 -14.84
CA GLN A 329 -15.47 1.28 -16.03
C GLN A 329 -14.49 1.53 -17.20
N SER A 330 -13.49 2.39 -16.99
CA SER A 330 -12.49 2.72 -18.00
C SER A 330 -11.61 1.52 -18.37
N PRO A 331 -11.02 1.49 -19.59
CA PRO A 331 -10.09 0.44 -20.00
C PRO A 331 -8.96 0.18 -18.99
N GLN A 332 -8.48 1.24 -18.32
CA GLN A 332 -7.45 1.17 -17.29
C GLN A 332 -7.86 0.26 -16.13
N PHE A 333 -9.10 0.38 -15.65
CA PHE A 333 -9.64 -0.47 -14.60
C PHE A 333 -9.97 -1.87 -15.11
N LYS A 334 -10.48 -1.97 -16.34
CA LYS A 334 -10.80 -3.25 -16.99
C LYS A 334 -9.58 -4.15 -17.13
N SER A 335 -8.40 -3.61 -17.48
CA SER A 335 -7.15 -4.39 -17.55
C SER A 335 -6.85 -5.14 -16.24
N PHE A 336 -7.06 -4.51 -15.08
CA PHE A 336 -6.87 -5.15 -13.78
C PHE A 336 -7.90 -6.25 -13.52
N ARG A 337 -9.16 -6.02 -13.91
CA ARG A 337 -10.25 -6.99 -13.72
C ARG A 337 -10.13 -8.20 -14.65
N ARG A 338 -9.66 -8.01 -15.89
CA ARG A 338 -9.32 -9.08 -16.83
C ARG A 338 -8.17 -9.94 -16.32
N ARG A 339 -7.08 -9.31 -15.87
CA ARG A 339 -5.95 -10.03 -15.24
C ARG A 339 -6.41 -10.84 -14.02
N ASN A 340 -7.26 -10.28 -13.17
CA ASN A 340 -7.74 -10.97 -11.97
C ASN A 340 -8.66 -12.15 -12.32
N ALA A 341 -9.52 -12.01 -13.34
CA ALA A 341 -10.45 -13.04 -13.79
C ALA A 341 -9.75 -14.19 -14.53
N ASN A 342 -8.64 -13.91 -15.23
CA ASN A 342 -7.95 -14.86 -16.09
C ASN A 342 -6.46 -15.00 -15.68
N PRO A 343 -6.15 -15.45 -14.45
CA PRO A 343 -4.77 -15.58 -14.00
C PRO A 343 -3.93 -16.56 -14.86
N GLU A 344 -4.57 -17.49 -15.58
CA GLU A 344 -3.93 -18.43 -16.50
C GLU A 344 -3.41 -17.78 -17.79
N ALA A 345 -3.93 -16.60 -18.16
CA ALA A 345 -3.42 -15.82 -19.29
C ALA A 345 -2.04 -15.20 -19.00
N ILE A 346 -1.63 -15.14 -17.73
CA ILE A 346 -0.29 -14.71 -17.35
C ILE A 346 0.70 -15.80 -17.76
N PRO A 347 1.73 -15.50 -18.58
CA PRO A 347 2.68 -16.51 -19.05
C PRO A 347 3.33 -17.29 -17.89
N GLY A 348 3.19 -18.63 -17.93
CA GLY A 348 3.69 -19.54 -16.90
C GLY A 348 2.71 -19.86 -15.76
N CYS A 349 1.54 -19.22 -15.71
CA CYS A 349 0.51 -19.50 -14.69
C CYS A 349 -0.50 -20.58 -15.11
N ALA A 350 -0.68 -20.83 -16.41
CA ALA A 350 -1.57 -21.89 -16.90
C ALA A 350 -1.20 -23.27 -16.29
N GLY A 351 -2.20 -23.97 -15.76
CA GLY A 351 -2.01 -25.27 -15.10
C GLY A 351 -1.22 -25.24 -13.80
N CYS A 352 -1.10 -24.08 -13.13
CA CYS A 352 -0.46 -23.99 -11.82
C CYS A 352 -1.40 -24.42 -10.69
N ASP A 353 -0.95 -25.35 -9.84
CA ASP A 353 -1.75 -25.88 -8.72
C ASP A 353 -2.04 -24.84 -7.61
N LEU A 354 -1.30 -23.72 -7.60
CA LEU A 354 -1.46 -22.63 -6.62
C LEU A 354 -2.36 -21.48 -7.14
N ILE A 355 -2.92 -21.61 -8.35
CA ILE A 355 -3.55 -20.48 -9.05
C ILE A 355 -4.80 -19.95 -8.34
N GLN A 356 -5.51 -20.80 -7.60
CA GLN A 356 -6.74 -20.44 -6.90
C GLN A 356 -6.48 -19.40 -5.81
N GLN A 357 -5.40 -19.56 -5.05
CA GLN A 357 -5.00 -18.64 -3.99
C GLN A 357 -4.11 -17.51 -4.51
N CYS A 358 -3.13 -17.82 -5.37
CA CYS A 358 -2.15 -16.86 -5.88
C CYS A 358 -2.77 -15.86 -6.86
N ARG A 359 -3.62 -16.34 -7.78
CA ARG A 359 -4.26 -15.58 -8.87
C ARG A 359 -3.28 -14.68 -9.64
N GLY A 360 -2.07 -15.19 -9.88
CA GLY A 360 -1.02 -14.47 -10.61
C GLY A 360 -0.25 -13.42 -9.80
N GLY A 361 -0.48 -13.31 -8.49
CA GLY A 361 0.29 -12.41 -7.63
C GLY A 361 -0.20 -10.96 -7.58
N CYS A 362 0.62 -10.09 -6.98
CA CYS A 362 0.34 -8.66 -6.87
C CYS A 362 0.58 -7.97 -8.21
N ALA A 363 -0.50 -7.56 -8.89
CA ALA A 363 -0.43 -6.93 -10.22
C ALA A 363 0.55 -5.74 -10.28
N GLY A 364 0.54 -4.87 -9.26
CA GLY A 364 1.44 -3.72 -9.22
C GLY A 364 2.91 -4.10 -9.02
N ARG A 365 3.20 -5.13 -8.21
CA ARG A 365 4.58 -5.61 -8.01
C ARG A 365 5.09 -6.27 -9.28
N SER A 366 4.31 -7.17 -9.87
CA SER A 366 4.65 -7.87 -11.11
C SER A 366 4.96 -6.89 -12.24
N TYR A 367 4.07 -5.90 -12.46
CA TYR A 367 4.25 -4.88 -13.49
C TYR A 367 5.56 -4.10 -13.32
N LEU A 368 5.80 -3.56 -12.12
CA LEU A 368 6.95 -2.71 -11.87
C LEU A 368 8.27 -3.47 -11.95
N HIS A 369 8.30 -4.69 -11.40
CA HIS A 369 9.48 -5.55 -11.47
C HIS A 369 9.81 -5.90 -12.92
N HIS A 370 8.81 -6.39 -13.66
CA HIS A 370 8.97 -6.75 -15.06
C HIS A 370 9.47 -5.57 -15.90
N ALA A 371 8.85 -4.39 -15.76
CA ALA A 371 9.24 -3.23 -16.53
C ALA A 371 10.68 -2.75 -16.22
N HIS A 372 11.16 -2.89 -14.99
CA HIS A 372 12.54 -2.57 -14.64
C HIS A 372 13.56 -3.61 -15.14
N GLU A 373 13.17 -4.88 -15.25
CA GLU A 373 14.05 -5.95 -15.72
C GLU A 373 14.12 -6.05 -17.25
N THR A 374 12.98 -5.89 -17.94
CA THR A 374 12.86 -6.15 -19.38
C THR A 374 12.74 -4.87 -20.21
N GLY A 375 12.36 -3.75 -19.59
CA GLY A 375 11.97 -2.53 -20.28
C GLY A 375 10.54 -2.55 -20.84
N GLU A 376 9.80 -3.65 -20.66
CA GLU A 376 8.45 -3.82 -21.19
C GLU A 376 7.40 -3.57 -20.09
N ARG A 377 6.37 -2.76 -20.40
CA ARG A 377 5.24 -2.53 -19.50
C ARG A 377 4.16 -3.57 -19.79
N SER A 378 3.88 -4.45 -18.83
CA SER A 378 2.78 -5.42 -18.90
C SER A 378 2.21 -5.73 -17.52
N LEU A 379 0.88 -5.68 -17.39
CA LEU A 379 0.16 -6.17 -16.21
C LEU A 379 0.15 -7.71 -16.16
N PHE A 380 0.29 -8.39 -17.29
CA PHE A 380 0.26 -9.85 -17.40
C PHE A 380 1.66 -10.46 -17.19
N ALA A 381 2.38 -9.92 -16.21
CA ALA A 381 3.64 -10.46 -15.72
C ALA A 381 3.43 -11.30 -14.45
N ARG A 382 4.30 -12.30 -14.26
CA ARG A 382 4.36 -13.10 -13.03
C ARG A 382 4.94 -12.30 -11.87
N ASP A 383 4.54 -12.68 -10.67
CA ASP A 383 5.09 -12.11 -9.44
C ASP A 383 6.54 -12.58 -9.22
N PRO A 384 7.49 -11.69 -8.89
CA PRO A 384 8.88 -12.08 -8.63
C PRO A 384 9.03 -13.02 -7.42
N TYR A 385 8.03 -13.06 -6.53
CA TYR A 385 7.98 -14.01 -5.41
C TYR A 385 7.11 -15.23 -5.70
N CYS A 386 6.91 -15.63 -6.97
CA CYS A 386 6.10 -16.80 -7.34
C CYS A 386 6.52 -18.07 -6.56
N PRO A 387 5.64 -18.67 -5.72
CA PRO A 387 6.03 -19.82 -4.91
C PRO A 387 6.40 -21.07 -5.72
N LYS A 388 5.87 -21.22 -6.94
CA LYS A 388 6.20 -22.33 -7.84
C LYS A 388 7.63 -22.25 -8.36
N ASP A 389 8.12 -21.03 -8.61
CA ASP A 389 9.50 -20.81 -9.11
C ASP A 389 10.51 -20.82 -7.94
N ILE A 390 10.13 -20.25 -6.79
CA ILE A 390 11.01 -20.17 -5.62
C ILE A 390 11.10 -21.48 -4.84
N ALA A 391 10.01 -22.25 -4.77
CA ALA A 391 9.89 -23.45 -3.93
C ALA A 391 10.36 -23.22 -2.47
N PRO A 392 9.68 -22.32 -1.71
CA PRO A 392 10.10 -21.98 -0.35
C PRO A 392 10.10 -23.20 0.56
N THR A 393 11.12 -23.30 1.42
CA THR A 393 11.31 -24.43 2.36
C THR A 393 10.80 -24.14 3.77
N GLN A 394 10.42 -22.88 4.01
CA GLN A 394 9.90 -22.40 5.27
C GLN A 394 8.52 -23.01 5.58
N VAL A 395 8.23 -23.19 6.87
CA VAL A 395 6.96 -23.74 7.32
C VAL A 395 5.94 -22.61 7.49
N PHE A 396 4.78 -22.76 6.86
CA PHE A 396 3.66 -21.86 6.97
C PHE A 396 2.44 -22.57 7.57
N PRO A 397 1.62 -21.88 8.40
CA PRO A 397 0.34 -22.45 8.81
C PRO A 397 -0.53 -22.73 7.59
N GLN A 398 -1.21 -23.87 7.59
CA GLN A 398 -2.07 -24.29 6.49
C GLN A 398 -3.53 -24.00 6.82
N ARG A 399 -4.27 -23.47 5.84
CA ARG A 399 -5.68 -23.08 5.92
C ARG A 399 -5.98 -22.18 7.13
N PRO A 400 -5.25 -21.06 7.30
CA PRO A 400 -5.45 -20.16 8.43
C PRO A 400 -6.89 -19.61 8.45
N GLN A 401 -7.41 -19.41 9.66
CA GLN A 401 -8.68 -18.72 9.86
C GLN A 401 -8.41 -17.24 10.09
N VAL A 402 -9.09 -16.39 9.32
CA VAL A 402 -9.02 -14.93 9.44
C VAL A 402 -10.35 -14.43 9.99
N PRO A 403 -10.38 -13.60 11.05
CA PRO A 403 -11.62 -13.07 11.62
C PRO A 403 -12.45 -12.30 10.58
N THR A 404 -13.77 -12.45 10.61
CA THR A 404 -14.73 -11.76 9.71
C THR A 404 -15.58 -10.72 10.43
N ASP A 405 -15.51 -10.68 11.76
CA ASP A 405 -16.26 -9.79 12.65
C ASP A 405 -15.61 -8.40 12.78
N LYS A 406 -14.29 -8.33 12.62
CA LYS A 406 -13.56 -7.06 12.55
C LYS A 406 -13.54 -6.50 11.13
N ARG A 407 -13.77 -5.18 11.04
CA ARG A 407 -13.73 -4.43 9.78
C ARG A 407 -12.76 -3.24 9.90
N LEU A 408 -11.47 -3.52 9.75
CA LEU A 408 -10.46 -2.47 9.60
C LEU A 408 -10.51 -1.90 8.18
N VAL A 409 -10.33 -0.60 8.01
CA VAL A 409 -10.30 0.03 6.67
C VAL A 409 -9.15 -0.51 5.82
N HIS A 410 -8.09 -1.03 6.45
CA HIS A 410 -6.91 -1.54 5.77
C HIS A 410 -7.03 -3.02 5.30
N MET A 411 -8.14 -3.71 5.59
CA MET A 411 -8.41 -5.09 5.12
C MET A 411 -8.90 -5.11 3.67
N ASP A 412 -8.46 -6.10 2.87
CA ASP A 412 -8.82 -6.26 1.44
C ASP A 412 -8.63 -4.95 0.60
N TYR A 413 -7.76 -4.04 1.07
CA TYR A 413 -7.52 -2.73 0.47
C TYR A 413 -6.32 -2.74 -0.50
N LEU A 414 -5.24 -3.46 -0.15
CA LEU A 414 -4.03 -3.63 -0.96
C LEU A 414 -3.49 -5.06 -0.78
N CYS A 415 -2.58 -5.50 -1.66
CA CYS A 415 -1.78 -6.70 -1.39
C CYS A 415 -0.86 -6.43 -0.20
N THR A 416 -1.30 -6.89 0.97
CA THR A 416 -0.71 -6.63 2.28
C THR A 416 -0.92 -7.85 3.18
N TRP A 417 -0.17 -7.89 4.27
CA TRP A 417 -0.39 -8.84 5.35
C TRP A 417 -0.59 -8.07 6.64
N ILE A 418 -1.59 -8.44 7.44
CA ILE A 418 -1.83 -7.87 8.77
C ILE A 418 -1.90 -9.02 9.78
N GLY A 419 -1.18 -8.89 10.89
CA GLY A 419 -1.26 -9.84 12.00
C GLY A 419 -1.29 -9.16 13.36
N LYS A 420 -2.04 -9.74 14.29
CA LYS A 420 -2.03 -9.35 15.71
C LYS A 420 -1.01 -10.23 16.46
N PRO A 421 0.05 -9.65 17.05
CA PRO A 421 1.01 -10.41 17.86
C PRO A 421 0.34 -11.19 19.00
N GLN A 422 0.81 -12.41 19.24
CA GLN A 422 0.37 -13.24 20.36
C GLN A 422 1.43 -13.23 21.46
N ARG A 423 1.00 -13.19 22.72
CA ARG A 423 1.88 -13.54 23.86
C ARG A 423 2.05 -15.06 23.79
N GLY A 424 3.26 -15.48 23.43
CA GLY A 424 3.63 -16.89 23.33
C GLY A 424 3.65 -17.61 24.67
#